data_AF-A0A285V6R1-F1
#
_entry.id   AF-A0A285V6R1-F1
#
_cell.length_a   1.000
_cell.length_b   1.000
_cell.length_c   1.000
_cell.angle_alpha   90.00
_cell.angle_beta   90.00
_cell.angle_gamma   90.00
#
_symmetry.space_group_name_H-M   'P 1'
#
loop_
_entity.id
_entity.type
_entity.pdbx_description
1 polymer ?
#
loop_
_entity_poly.entity_id
_entity_poly.type
_entity_poly.pdbx_seq_one_letter_code
_entity_poly.pdbx_strand_id
1 'polypeptide(L)'
;MQRLLTLASVQPETADERGVMGTETGATPPDDQADRALADLLTELDRCVDELVQARARAETLQRRRREGSAWLDVVTNEARPLIVERISTVLAALSAAGHTWRREQAAALQAEQISINRIAALFGVTRQRISALLREGGSEDPPGRERGDELRP
;
A
#
# COMPACT_ATOMS: atom_id res chain seq x y z
N MET A 1 5.61 10.83 -29.38
CA MET A 1 7.04 10.51 -29.15
C MET A 1 7.12 9.71 -27.86
N GLN A 2 7.31 8.40 -27.99
CA GLN A 2 7.34 7.39 -26.92
C GLN A 2 8.61 7.55 -26.08
N ARG A 3 8.50 7.44 -24.75
CA ARG A 3 9.64 7.21 -23.85
C ARG A 3 9.75 5.71 -23.59
N LEU A 4 10.90 5.15 -23.94
CA LEU A 4 11.29 3.76 -23.70
C LEU A 4 11.36 3.46 -22.20
N LEU A 5 10.61 2.45 -21.77
CA LEU A 5 10.81 1.72 -20.52
C LEU A 5 12.00 0.77 -20.74
N THR A 6 13.08 0.93 -19.99
CA THR A 6 14.18 -0.05 -19.96
C THR A 6 13.95 -0.97 -18.77
N LEU A 7 13.40 -2.15 -19.06
CA LEU A 7 13.35 -3.29 -18.16
C LEU A 7 14.73 -3.97 -18.18
N ALA A 8 15.52 -3.78 -17.12
CA ALA A 8 16.67 -4.63 -16.88
C ALA A 8 16.19 -5.96 -16.30
N SER A 9 16.37 -7.02 -17.07
CA SER A 9 16.09 -8.41 -16.68
C SER A 9 17.08 -8.87 -15.60
N VAL A 10 16.57 -9.37 -14.48
CA VAL A 10 17.33 -10.18 -13.52
C VAL A 10 16.94 -11.64 -13.75
N GLN A 11 17.92 -12.49 -14.04
CA GLN A 11 17.77 -13.93 -14.21
C GLN A 11 17.69 -14.63 -12.84
N PRO A 12 16.92 -15.72 -12.68
CA PRO A 12 16.88 -16.48 -11.45
C PRO A 12 18.07 -17.44 -11.36
N GLU A 13 18.84 -17.36 -10.27
CA GLU A 13 19.86 -18.33 -9.92
C GLU A 13 19.23 -19.54 -9.21
N THR A 14 19.78 -20.71 -9.51
CA THR A 14 19.21 -22.05 -9.36
C THR A 14 18.99 -22.52 -7.93
N ALA A 15 17.95 -23.33 -7.78
CA ALA A 15 17.54 -24.06 -6.58
C ALA A 15 18.65 -24.93 -5.98
N ASP A 16 18.83 -24.82 -4.66
CA ASP A 16 19.36 -25.89 -3.81
C ASP A 16 18.21 -26.40 -2.93
N GLU A 17 17.59 -27.51 -3.36
CA GLU A 17 16.60 -28.25 -2.59
C GLU A 17 17.31 -29.16 -1.59
N ARG A 18 17.40 -28.74 -0.33
CA ARG A 18 17.51 -29.66 0.81
C ARG A 18 16.59 -29.21 1.93
N GLY A 19 15.63 -30.09 2.20
CA GLY A 19 14.42 -29.77 2.93
C GLY A 19 14.62 -29.40 4.39
N VAL A 20 13.66 -28.61 4.86
CA VAL A 20 13.13 -28.73 6.21
C VAL A 20 11.61 -28.66 6.11
N MET A 21 10.99 -29.80 6.36
CA MET A 21 9.58 -29.92 6.67
C MET A 21 9.42 -29.46 8.12
N GLY A 22 8.84 -28.27 8.32
CA GLY A 22 8.52 -27.72 9.62
C GLY A 22 7.26 -26.87 9.50
N THR A 23 6.15 -27.41 9.97
CA THR A 23 4.91 -26.66 10.19
C THR A 23 5.15 -25.64 11.30
N GLU A 24 5.43 -24.39 10.92
CA GLU A 24 5.42 -23.26 11.85
C GLU A 24 4.43 -22.23 11.31
N THR A 25 3.48 -21.82 12.14
CA THR A 25 2.66 -20.62 11.97
C THR A 25 3.56 -19.37 12.09
N GLY A 26 4.60 -19.31 11.28
CA GLY A 26 5.72 -18.40 11.42
C GLY A 26 5.32 -16.99 11.01
N ALA A 27 5.12 -16.15 12.01
CA ALA A 27 5.08 -14.70 11.83
C ALA A 27 6.30 -14.30 10.98
N THR A 28 6.03 -13.85 9.76
CA THR A 28 7.11 -13.48 8.83
C THR A 28 7.95 -12.36 9.47
N PRO A 29 9.29 -12.38 9.37
CA PRO A 29 10.14 -11.34 9.96
C PRO A 29 9.68 -9.93 9.57
N PRO A 30 9.81 -8.93 10.45
CA PRO A 30 9.41 -7.55 10.17
C PRO A 30 10.05 -6.97 8.90
N ASP A 31 11.31 -7.30 8.62
CA ASP A 31 12.02 -6.83 7.43
C ASP A 31 11.38 -7.38 6.14
N ASP A 32 11.04 -8.68 6.14
CA ASP A 32 10.33 -9.32 5.04
C ASP A 32 8.91 -8.75 4.84
N GLN A 33 8.25 -8.29 5.92
CA GLN A 33 6.95 -7.61 5.84
C GLN A 33 7.08 -6.19 5.27
N ALA A 34 8.11 -5.44 5.67
CA ALA A 34 8.39 -4.11 5.16
C ALA A 34 8.73 -4.14 3.66
N ASP A 35 9.58 -5.06 3.23
CA ASP A 35 9.95 -5.21 1.82
C ASP A 35 8.73 -5.54 0.95
N ARG A 36 7.86 -6.44 1.41
CA ARG A 36 6.60 -6.73 0.71
C ARG A 36 5.68 -5.52 0.65
N ALA A 37 5.47 -4.82 1.76
CA ALA A 37 4.63 -3.63 1.79
C ALA A 37 5.17 -2.50 0.90
N LEU A 38 6.49 -2.39 0.76
CA LEU A 38 7.11 -1.47 -0.19
C LEU A 38 6.86 -1.88 -1.64
N ALA A 39 7.00 -3.17 -1.96
CA ALA A 39 6.70 -3.69 -3.30
C ALA A 39 5.22 -3.48 -3.69
N ASP A 40 4.31 -3.71 -2.74
CA ASP A 40 2.88 -3.46 -2.92
C ASP A 40 2.59 -1.98 -3.14
N LEU A 41 3.24 -1.08 -2.38
CA LEU A 41 3.13 0.36 -2.57
C LEU A 41 3.61 0.77 -3.97
N LEU A 42 4.74 0.23 -4.45
CA LEU A 42 5.25 0.53 -5.79
C LEU A 42 4.25 0.09 -6.87
N THR A 43 3.71 -1.11 -6.74
CA THR A 43 2.67 -1.63 -7.66
C THR A 43 1.43 -0.74 -7.68
N GLU A 44 0.97 -0.30 -6.50
CA GLU A 44 -0.18 0.59 -6.38
C GLU A 44 0.11 2.00 -6.92
N LEU A 45 1.33 2.51 -6.77
CA LEU A 45 1.74 3.78 -7.37
C LEU A 45 1.70 3.72 -8.89
N ASP A 46 2.23 2.66 -9.51
CA ASP A 46 2.20 2.48 -10.96
C ASP A 46 0.75 2.44 -11.47
N ARG A 47 -0.12 1.66 -10.81
CA ARG A 47 -1.55 1.62 -11.13
C ARG A 47 -2.21 3.00 -11.02
N CYS A 48 -1.90 3.75 -9.96
CA CYS A 48 -2.44 5.09 -9.77
C CYS A 48 -1.94 6.08 -10.84
N VAL A 49 -0.68 5.98 -11.27
CA VAL A 49 -0.14 6.79 -12.36
C VAL A 49 -0.91 6.52 -13.66
N ASP A 50 -1.16 5.26 -14.00
CA ASP A 50 -1.93 4.89 -15.18
C ASP A 50 -3.36 5.46 -15.14
N GLU A 51 -4.04 5.37 -13.99
CA GLU A 51 -5.36 5.95 -13.78
C GLU A 51 -5.36 7.48 -13.95
N LEU A 52 -4.35 8.17 -13.41
CA LEU A 52 -4.21 9.62 -13.52
C LEU A 52 -3.88 10.06 -14.94
N VAL A 53 -3.11 9.28 -15.71
CA VAL A 53 -2.87 9.53 -17.14
C VAL A 53 -4.19 9.46 -17.92
N GLN A 54 -5.03 8.45 -17.65
CA GLN A 54 -6.34 8.32 -18.28
C GLN A 54 -7.27 9.49 -17.89
N ALA A 55 -7.30 9.85 -16.60
CA ALA A 55 -8.08 10.99 -16.11
C ALA A 55 -7.65 12.31 -16.78
N ARG A 56 -6.33 12.52 -16.96
CA ARG A 56 -5.79 13.68 -17.67
C ARG A 56 -6.23 13.74 -19.12
N ALA A 57 -6.10 12.64 -19.87
CA ALA A 57 -6.54 12.57 -21.26
C ALA A 57 -8.05 12.84 -21.39
N ARG A 58 -8.83 12.42 -20.39
CA ARG A 58 -10.25 12.71 -20.34
C ARG A 58 -10.53 14.19 -20.09
N ALA A 59 -9.85 14.79 -19.11
CA ALA A 59 -10.00 16.21 -18.81
C ALA A 59 -9.70 17.09 -20.03
N GLU A 60 -8.67 16.75 -20.81
CA GLU A 60 -8.35 17.43 -22.06
C GLU A 60 -9.49 17.36 -23.09
N THR A 61 -10.20 16.23 -23.15
CA THR A 61 -11.37 16.06 -24.03
C THR A 61 -12.55 16.92 -23.58
N LEU A 62 -12.84 16.97 -22.27
CA LEU A 62 -13.89 17.86 -21.74
C LEU A 62 -13.55 19.33 -21.98
N GLN A 63 -12.29 19.71 -21.77
CA GLN A 63 -11.81 21.06 -22.01
C GLN A 63 -11.93 21.47 -23.49
N ARG A 64 -11.65 20.55 -24.42
CA ARG A 64 -11.85 20.79 -25.86
C ARG A 64 -13.32 21.04 -26.20
N ARG A 65 -14.24 20.17 -25.74
CA ARG A 65 -15.69 20.37 -25.94
C ARG A 65 -16.16 21.70 -25.37
N ARG A 66 -15.63 22.10 -24.21
CA ARG A 66 -15.96 23.39 -23.63
C ARG A 66 -15.49 24.56 -24.50
N ARG A 67 -14.29 24.49 -25.07
CA ARG A 67 -13.77 25.51 -26.00
C ARG A 67 -14.57 25.60 -27.30
N GLU A 68 -15.15 24.48 -27.75
CA GLU A 68 -16.05 24.42 -28.91
C GLU A 68 -17.46 24.99 -28.61
N GLY A 69 -17.71 25.45 -27.39
CA GLY A 69 -18.94 26.15 -27.01
C GLY A 69 -19.97 25.28 -26.29
N SER A 70 -19.71 23.99 -26.05
CA SER A 70 -20.64 23.11 -25.32
C SER A 70 -20.91 23.62 -23.89
N ALA A 71 -22.17 23.50 -23.44
CA ALA A 71 -22.54 23.79 -22.06
C ALA A 71 -21.98 22.72 -21.11
N TRP A 72 -21.67 23.10 -19.86
CA TRP A 72 -21.09 22.16 -18.90
C TRP A 72 -21.98 20.96 -18.60
N LEU A 73 -23.30 21.18 -18.53
CA LEU A 73 -24.26 20.10 -18.31
C LEU A 73 -24.15 19.03 -19.41
N ASP A 74 -24.08 19.43 -20.67
CA ASP A 74 -23.91 18.49 -21.79
C ASP A 74 -22.54 17.82 -21.78
N VAL A 75 -21.48 18.56 -21.44
CA VAL A 75 -20.10 18.03 -21.39
C VAL A 75 -19.98 16.92 -20.33
N VAL A 76 -20.51 17.16 -19.13
CA VAL A 76 -20.44 16.21 -18.01
C VAL A 76 -21.42 15.06 -18.19
N THR A 77 -22.64 15.31 -18.69
CA THR A 77 -23.63 14.25 -18.92
C THR A 77 -23.18 13.26 -19.99
N ASN A 78 -22.43 13.73 -20.99
CA ASN A 78 -21.89 12.88 -22.06
C ASN A 78 -20.46 12.39 -21.77
N GLU A 79 -19.96 12.56 -20.55
CA GLU A 79 -18.68 11.98 -20.15
C GLU A 79 -18.81 10.45 -20.02
N ALA A 80 -17.99 9.70 -20.76
CA ALA A 80 -17.97 8.24 -20.63
C ALA A 80 -17.45 7.80 -19.24
N ARG A 81 -18.04 6.75 -18.68
CA ARG A 81 -17.65 6.25 -17.36
C ARG A 81 -16.30 5.51 -17.37
N PRO A 82 -15.63 5.41 -16.21
CA PRO A 82 -15.87 6.17 -14.98
C PRO A 82 -15.48 7.65 -15.16
N LEU A 83 -16.20 8.52 -14.46
CA LEU A 83 -15.99 9.96 -14.49
C LEU A 83 -14.60 10.31 -13.95
N ILE A 84 -14.03 11.45 -14.36
CA ILE A 84 -12.76 11.94 -13.80
C ILE A 84 -12.82 12.02 -12.26
N VAL A 85 -13.93 12.51 -11.71
CA VAL A 85 -14.10 12.65 -10.25
C VAL A 85 -14.14 11.29 -9.53
N GLU A 86 -14.68 10.26 -10.17
CA GLU A 86 -14.70 8.90 -9.64
C GLU A 86 -13.29 8.33 -9.64
N ARG A 87 -12.55 8.48 -10.76
CA ARG A 87 -11.16 8.03 -10.87
C ARG A 87 -10.24 8.69 -9.84
N ILE A 88 -10.35 10.01 -9.68
CA ILE A 88 -9.55 10.75 -8.68
C ILE A 88 -9.87 10.22 -7.27
N SER A 89 -11.15 10.01 -6.96
CA SER A 89 -11.56 9.48 -5.65
C SER A 89 -11.01 8.07 -5.41
N THR A 90 -11.05 7.20 -6.42
CA THR A 90 -10.48 5.85 -6.37
C THR A 90 -8.97 5.87 -6.15
N VAL A 91 -8.24 6.72 -6.88
CA VAL A 91 -6.79 6.88 -6.73
C VAL A 91 -6.44 7.37 -5.32
N LEU A 92 -7.12 8.39 -4.80
CA LEU A 92 -6.88 8.90 -3.44
C LEU A 92 -7.13 7.83 -2.37
N ALA A 93 -8.20 7.03 -2.53
CA ALA A 93 -8.49 5.94 -1.62
C ALA A 93 -7.40 4.85 -1.65
N ALA A 94 -6.95 4.46 -2.85
CA ALA A 94 -5.88 3.48 -3.04
C ALA A 94 -4.56 3.93 -2.42
N LEU A 95 -4.13 5.16 -2.70
CA LEU A 95 -2.90 5.74 -2.15
C LEU A 95 -2.97 5.88 -0.62
N SER A 96 -4.13 6.25 -0.07
CA SER A 96 -4.33 6.33 1.37
C SER A 96 -4.16 4.96 2.04
N ALA A 97 -4.74 3.91 1.44
CA ALA A 97 -4.64 2.55 1.95
C ALA A 97 -3.20 2.01 1.86
N ALA A 98 -2.59 2.03 0.67
CA ALA A 98 -1.23 1.53 0.45
C ALA A 98 -0.20 2.30 1.31
N GLY A 99 -0.33 3.63 1.36
CA GLY A 99 0.54 4.48 2.18
C GLY A 99 0.31 4.33 3.69
N HIS A 100 -0.85 3.86 4.14
CA HIS A 100 -1.06 3.49 5.54
C HIS A 100 -0.34 2.18 5.89
N THR A 101 -0.52 1.14 5.08
CA THR A 101 0.17 -0.15 5.23
C THR A 101 1.69 0.04 5.26
N TRP A 102 2.25 0.75 4.27
CA TRP A 102 3.69 1.00 4.23
C TRP A 102 4.23 1.71 5.48
N ARG A 103 3.56 2.78 5.94
CA ARG A 103 3.98 3.49 7.15
C ARG A 103 3.98 2.60 8.40
N ARG A 104 3.05 1.65 8.47
CA ARG A 104 2.99 0.69 9.58
C ARG A 104 4.18 -0.26 9.53
N GLU A 105 4.39 -0.94 8.40
CA GLU A 105 5.47 -1.93 8.29
C GLU A 105 6.86 -1.29 8.41
N GLN A 106 7.05 -0.11 7.80
CA GLN A 106 8.30 0.64 7.96
C GLN A 106 8.57 1.01 9.42
N ALA A 107 7.54 1.43 10.17
CA ALA A 107 7.70 1.75 11.58
C ALA A 107 8.02 0.49 12.41
N ALA A 108 7.42 -0.65 12.09
CA ALA A 108 7.67 -1.93 12.75
C ALA A 108 9.09 -2.44 12.50
N ALA A 109 9.58 -2.40 11.26
CA ALA A 109 10.96 -2.75 10.92
C ALA A 109 11.97 -1.87 11.68
N LEU A 110 11.77 -0.55 11.67
CA LEU A 110 12.64 0.37 12.44
C LEU A 110 12.61 0.09 13.95
N GLN A 111 11.46 -0.33 14.50
CA GLN A 111 11.37 -0.73 15.90
C GLN A 111 12.14 -2.03 16.17
N ALA A 112 12.09 -3.00 15.25
CA ALA A 112 12.86 -4.24 15.32
C ALA A 112 14.37 -3.98 15.28
N GLU A 113 14.80 -2.94 14.54
CA GLU A 113 16.16 -2.40 14.57
C GLU A 113 16.50 -1.60 15.84
N GLN A 114 15.63 -1.63 16.86
CA GLN A 114 15.79 -0.94 18.16
C GLN A 114 15.80 0.59 18.05
N ILE A 115 15.28 1.17 16.96
CA ILE A 115 15.12 2.61 16.83
C ILE A 115 13.98 3.07 17.75
N SER A 116 14.27 4.06 18.60
CA SER A 116 13.26 4.56 19.55
C SER A 116 12.07 5.23 18.84
N ILE A 117 10.87 5.09 19.43
CA ILE A 117 9.62 5.72 18.93
C ILE A 117 9.79 7.22 18.71
N ASN A 118 10.52 7.92 19.58
CA ASN A 118 10.76 9.35 19.44
C ASN A 118 11.58 9.67 18.19
N ARG A 119 12.58 8.84 17.87
CA ARG A 119 13.39 9.00 16.67
C ARG A 119 12.58 8.68 15.41
N ILE A 120 11.79 7.61 15.42
CA ILE A 120 10.89 7.25 14.31
C ILE A 120 9.90 8.40 14.06
N ALA A 121 9.29 8.96 15.11
CA ALA A 121 8.37 10.08 15.01
C ALA A 121 9.01 11.31 14.34
N ALA A 122 10.25 11.63 14.72
CA ALA A 122 11.01 12.70 14.10
C ALA A 122 11.33 12.43 12.62
N LEU A 123 11.72 11.19 12.27
CA LEU A 123 11.99 10.79 10.87
C LEU A 123 10.72 10.90 9.99
N PHE A 124 9.58 10.51 10.53
CA PHE A 124 8.30 10.51 9.81
C PHE A 124 7.63 11.90 9.82
N GLY A 125 8.17 12.87 10.56
CA GLY A 125 7.57 14.20 10.71
C GLY A 125 6.21 14.17 11.41
N VAL A 126 5.98 13.21 12.31
CA VAL A 126 4.72 13.03 13.04
C VAL A 126 4.92 13.00 14.55
N THR A 127 3.84 13.01 15.31
CA THR A 127 3.91 12.92 16.77
C THR A 127 4.24 11.50 17.23
N ARG A 128 4.80 11.38 18.45
CA ARG A 128 5.03 10.09 19.13
C ARG A 128 3.76 9.23 19.19
N GLN A 129 2.62 9.85 19.51
CA GLN A 129 1.33 9.17 19.62
C GLN A 129 0.93 8.49 18.31
N ARG A 130 1.20 9.14 17.16
CA ARG A 130 0.90 8.59 15.84
C ARG A 130 1.73 7.37 15.52
N ILE A 131 3.02 7.36 15.89
CA ILE A 131 3.87 6.16 15.75
C ILE A 131 3.42 5.05 16.68
N SER A 132 3.10 5.37 17.94
CA SER A 132 2.58 4.36 18.89
C SER A 132 1.27 3.74 18.43
N ALA A 133 0.41 4.48 17.72
CA ALA A 133 -0.81 3.93 17.13
C ALA A 133 -0.49 2.94 16.00
N LEU A 134 0.38 3.32 15.06
CA LEU A 134 0.81 2.44 13.96
C LEU A 134 1.37 1.11 14.46
N LEU A 135 2.24 1.15 15.48
CA LEU A 135 2.87 -0.06 16.01
C LEU A 135 1.89 -0.98 16.75
N ARG A 136 0.82 -0.44 17.35
CA ARG A 136 -0.21 -1.24 18.03
C ARG A 136 -1.11 -1.98 17.04
N GLU A 137 -1.42 -1.35 15.92
CA GLU A 137 -2.26 -1.93 14.87
C GLU A 137 -1.62 -3.17 14.24
N GLY A 138 -0.29 -3.22 14.12
CA GLY A 138 0.43 -4.39 13.59
C GLY A 138 0.66 -5.52 14.60
N GLY A 139 0.70 -5.22 15.90
CA GLY A 139 0.91 -6.21 16.96
C GLY A 139 -0.36 -6.93 17.46
N SER A 140 -1.51 -6.69 16.83
CA SER A 140 -2.81 -7.25 17.23
C SER A 140 -3.15 -8.52 16.45
N GLU A 141 -2.20 -9.47 16.38
CA GLU A 141 -2.49 -10.88 16.06
C GLU A 141 -2.39 -11.65 17.40
N ASP A 142 -3.46 -11.59 18.18
CA ASP A 142 -3.57 -12.24 19.49
C ASP A 142 -3.70 -13.77 19.28
N PRO A 143 -2.89 -14.63 19.94
CA PRO A 143 -2.93 -16.07 19.73
C PRO A 143 -4.28 -16.68 20.13
N PRO A 144 -4.76 -17.75 19.44
CA PRO A 144 -6.00 -18.40 19.80
C PRO A 144 -5.85 -19.05 21.18
N GLY A 145 -6.68 -18.61 22.11
CA GLY A 145 -7.14 -19.40 23.25
C GLY A 145 -6.05 -19.94 24.19
N ARG A 146 -5.77 -19.22 25.26
CA ARG A 146 -5.38 -19.90 26.51
C ARG A 146 -6.57 -20.76 26.94
N GLU A 147 -6.48 -22.06 26.68
CA GLU A 147 -7.41 -23.05 27.23
C GLU A 147 -7.49 -22.87 28.74
N ARG A 148 -8.70 -22.53 29.16
CA ARG A 148 -9.14 -22.44 30.55
C ARG A 148 -8.84 -23.82 31.17
N GLY A 149 -8.09 -23.84 32.26
CA GLY A 149 -7.81 -25.07 33.00
C GLY A 149 -9.11 -25.82 33.29
N ASP A 150 -9.24 -26.99 32.68
CA ASP A 150 -10.19 -27.99 33.12
C ASP A 150 -9.53 -28.68 34.33
N GLU A 151 -9.87 -28.13 35.50
CA GLU A 151 -9.45 -28.59 36.80
C GLU A 151 -10.15 -29.93 37.08
N LEU A 152 -9.57 -31.00 36.54
CA LEU A 152 -9.91 -32.38 36.89
C LEU A 152 -9.54 -32.59 38.37
N ARG A 153 -10.51 -32.46 39.26
CA ARG A 153 -10.38 -32.94 40.65
C ARG A 153 -10.96 -34.36 40.75
N PRO A 154 -10.23 -35.29 41.42
CA PRO A 154 -10.62 -36.69 41.56
C PRO A 154 -11.80 -36.90 42.51
#